data_AF-M3BRS9-F1
#
_entry.id   AF-M3BRS9-F1
#
_cell.length_a   1.000
_cell.length_b   1.000
_cell.length_c   1.000
_cell.angle_alpha   90.00
_cell.angle_beta   90.00
_cell.angle_gamma   90.00
#
_symmetry.space_group_name_H-M   'P 1'
#
loop_
_entity.id
_entity.type
_entity.pdbx_description
1 polymer ?
#
loop_
_entity_poly.entity_id
_entity_poly.type
_entity_poly.pdbx_seq_one_letter_code
_entity_poly.pdbx_strand_id
1 'polypeptide(L)' 'MTNHTYRVTEIVGSSPEGVDQAIRNGLSRASQTLRNLDWSEEQITKPLPA' A
#
# COMPACT_ATOMS: atom_id res chain seq x y z
N MET A 1 -26.73 -1.88 -13.11
CA MET A 1 -25.54 -1.41 -12.39
C MET A 1 -24.89 -2.64 -11.78
N THR A 2 -23.69 -2.99 -12.21
CA THR A 2 -22.97 -4.17 -11.70
C THR A 2 -22.47 -3.84 -10.29
N ASN A 3 -22.88 -4.61 -9.28
CA ASN A 3 -22.39 -4.42 -7.91
C ASN A 3 -20.95 -4.91 -7.83
N HIS A 4 -20.00 -3.99 -7.78
CA HIS A 4 -18.60 -4.29 -7.54
C HIS A 4 -18.33 -4.22 -6.05
N THR A 5 -17.91 -5.34 -5.46
CA THR A 5 -17.43 -5.38 -4.08
C THR A 5 -15.92 -5.30 -4.08
N TYR A 6 -15.37 -4.28 -3.42
CA TYR A 6 -13.94 -4.09 -3.28
C TYR A 6 -13.48 -4.44 -1.87
N ARG A 7 -12.27 -4.96 -1.74
CA ARG A 7 -11.59 -5.20 -0.47
C ARG A 7 -10.54 -4.12 -0.27
N VAL A 8 -10.64 -3.39 0.85
CA VAL A 8 -9.59 -2.47 1.31
C VAL A 8 -8.71 -3.21 2.32
N THR A 9 -7.39 -3.06 2.23
CA THR A 9 -6.43 -3.67 3.16
C THR A 9 -5.24 -2.73 3.32
N GLU A 10 -4.76 -2.57 4.55
CA GLU A 10 -3.63 -1.71 4.87
C GLU A 10 -2.30 -2.44 4.64
N ILE A 11 -1.36 -1.80 3.93
CA ILE A 11 -0.04 -2.34 3.63
C ILE A 11 1.00 -1.28 3.98
N VAL A 12 1.99 -1.66 4.79
CA VAL A 12 3.10 -0.78 5.17
C VAL A 12 4.34 -1.20 4.40
N GLY A 13 4.82 -0.29 3.56
CA GLY A 13 6.11 -0.39 2.90
C GLY A 13 7.16 0.46 3.60
N SER A 14 8.41 0.04 3.57
CA SER A 14 9.54 0.79 4.12
C SER A 14 10.73 0.77 3.16
N SER A 15 11.54 1.82 3.24
CA SER A 15 12.77 1.98 2.46
C SER A 15 13.66 3.03 3.13
N PRO A 16 14.98 2.81 3.21
CA PRO A 16 15.93 3.84 3.63
C PRO A 16 16.17 4.93 2.57
N GLU A 17 15.81 4.70 1.31
CA GLU A 17 16.05 5.61 0.19
C GLU A 17 14.96 6.67 0.02
N GLY A 18 13.73 6.39 0.45
CA GLY A 18 12.65 7.36 0.44
C GLY A 18 11.25 6.77 0.28
N VAL A 19 10.26 7.66 0.26
CA VAL A 19 8.83 7.30 0.27
C VAL A 19 8.40 6.59 -1.02
N ASP A 20 8.85 7.07 -2.19
CA ASP A 20 8.55 6.41 -3.47
C ASP A 20 8.98 4.95 -3.51
N GLN A 21 10.18 4.66 -2.98
CA GLN A 21 10.68 3.30 -2.94
C GLN A 21 9.93 2.47 -1.87
N ALA A 22 9.61 3.06 -0.72
CA ALA A 22 8.79 2.41 0.31
C ALA A 22 7.42 1.97 -0.25
N ILE A 23 6.74 2.84 -1.01
CA ILE A 23 5.46 2.52 -1.66
C ILE A 23 5.64 1.36 -2.64
N ARG A 24 6.66 1.42 -3.52
CA ARG A 24 6.93 0.34 -4.50
C ARG A 24 7.21 -1.00 -3.81
N ASN A 25 7.94 -1.01 -2.70
CA ASN A 25 8.22 -2.21 -1.93
C ASN A 25 6.92 -2.82 -1.36
N GLY A 26 6.04 -1.97 -0.79
CA GLY A 26 4.74 -2.38 -0.29
C GLY A 26 3.84 -2.98 -1.37
N LEU A 27 3.73 -2.29 -2.52
CA LEU A 27 2.95 -2.77 -3.67
C LEU A 27 3.48 -4.09 -4.25
N SER A 28 4.80 -4.22 -4.39
CA SER A 28 5.45 -5.45 -4.87
C SER A 28 5.15 -6.65 -3.97
N ARG A 29 5.16 -6.46 -2.65
CA ARG A 29 4.79 -7.51 -1.71
C ARG A 29 3.29 -7.82 -1.77
N ALA A 30 2.45 -6.81 -1.91
CA ALA A 30 1.01 -6.96 -1.99
C ALA A 30 0.61 -7.74 -3.25
N SER A 31 1.19 -7.44 -4.41
CA SER A 31 0.86 -8.06 -5.70
C SER A 31 1.19 -9.56 -5.77
N GLN A 32 2.06 -10.05 -4.90
CA GLN A 32 2.35 -11.50 -4.80
C GLN A 32 1.15 -12.29 -4.25
N THR A 33 0.28 -11.65 -3.47
CA THR A 33 -0.82 -12.33 -2.76
C THR A 33 -2.20 -11.76 -3.05
N LEU A 34 -2.29 -10.48 -3.42
CA LEU A 34 -3.53 -9.80 -3.77
C LEU A 34 -3.64 -9.69 -5.29
N ARG A 35 -4.77 -10.17 -5.83
CA ARG A 35 -5.11 -10.05 -7.26
C ARG A 35 -5.98 -8.82 -7.46
N ASN A 36 -5.91 -8.21 -8.65
CA ASN A 36 -6.73 -7.07 -9.05
C ASN A 36 -6.51 -5.83 -8.16
N LEU A 37 -5.24 -5.49 -7.91
CA LEU A 37 -4.87 -4.21 -7.29
C LEU A 37 -5.11 -3.08 -8.30
N ASP A 38 -6.16 -2.29 -8.08
CA ASP A 38 -6.57 -1.22 -9.00
C ASP A 38 -6.09 0.18 -8.56
N TRP A 39 -6.01 0.47 -7.26
CA TRP A 39 -5.55 1.76 -6.76
C TRP A 39 -4.87 1.64 -5.39
N SER A 40 -4.00 2.60 -5.08
CA SER A 40 -3.36 2.76 -3.78
C SER A 40 -3.53 4.19 -3.27
N GLU A 41 -3.77 4.33 -1.98
CA GLU A 41 -3.81 5.62 -1.30
C GLU A 41 -2.59 5.76 -0.39
N GLU A 42 -1.89 6.89 -0.49
CA GLU A 42 -0.71 7.16 0.34
C GLU A 42 -1.14 7.80 1.66
N GLN A 43 -0.86 7.12 2.76
CA GLN A 43 -1.03 7.65 4.12
C GLN A 43 0.35 7.80 4.76
N ILE A 44 0.76 9.04 5.03
CA ILE A 44 2.05 9.34 5.65
C ILE A 44 1.88 9.29 7.17
N THR A 45 2.29 8.17 7.77
CA THR A 45 2.36 8.05 9.22
C THR A 45 3.76 8.45 9.71
N LYS A 46 3.86 9.60 10.37
CA LYS A 46 5.08 9.99 11.09
C LYS A 46 5.16 9.21 12.40
N PRO A 47 6.32 8.65 12.78
CA PRO A 47 6.46 8.04 14.09
C PRO A 47 6.17 9.09 15.18
N LEU A 48 5.42 8.68 16.21
CA LEU A 48 5.23 9.50 17.40
C LEU A 48 6.60 9.74 18.06
N PRO A 49 6.89 10.97 18.51
CA PRO A 49 8.08 11.21 19.32
C PRO A 49 7.98 10.35 20.58
N ALA A 50 9.09 9.69 20.93
CA ALA A 50 9.22 8.87 22.14
C ALA A 50 9.06 9.70 23.42
#